data_AF-A0A7Y2MK90-F1
#
_entry.id   AF-A0A7Y2MK90-F1
#
_cell.length_a   1.000
_cell.length_b   1.000
_cell.length_c   1.000
_cell.angle_alpha   90.00
_cell.angle_beta   90.00
_cell.angle_gamma   90.00
#
_symmetry.space_group_name_H-M   'P 1'
#
loop_
_entity.id
_entity.type
_entity.pdbx_description
1 polymer ?
#
loop_
_entity_poly.entity_id
_entity_poly.type
_entity_poly.pdbx_seq_one_letter_code
_entity_poly.pdbx_strand_id
1 'polypeptide(L)'
;AGTVSASMPLADEVSSALAAKLAAAGLSNLQVKADGTRFAVSGALDEDARKSWSDVQTWFDRSYGTNYVLTSMVGEAAAKTSPKFNLQAIWFGETPYAIGADGARLYKGAALEDGWYIKDIRDGSLKVGRQSEEFVLRF
;
A
#
# COMPACT_ATOMS: atom_id res chain seq x y z
N ALA A 1 -35.36 -22.89 31.31
CA ALA A 1 -33.93 -23.21 31.14
C ALA A 1 -33.44 -22.54 29.87
N GLY A 2 -32.37 -21.76 29.94
CA GLY A 2 -31.84 -21.01 28.79
C GLY A 2 -30.47 -20.46 29.14
N THR A 3 -29.52 -21.35 29.41
CA THR A 3 -28.12 -20.97 29.56
C THR A 3 -27.63 -20.51 28.18
N VAL A 4 -27.44 -19.21 28.03
CA VAL A 4 -26.57 -18.66 26.98
C VAL A 4 -25.15 -19.11 27.32
N SER A 5 -24.77 -20.30 26.85
CA SER A 5 -23.36 -20.64 26.76
C SER A 5 -22.75 -19.58 25.86
N ALA A 6 -21.82 -18.80 26.40
CA ALA A 6 -20.94 -17.95 25.62
C ALA A 6 -20.11 -18.88 24.72
N SER A 7 -20.69 -19.30 23.60
CA SER A 7 -20.00 -20.04 22.56
C SER A 7 -18.86 -19.15 22.09
N MET A 8 -17.63 -19.68 22.12
CA MET A 8 -16.51 -19.01 21.49
C MET A 8 -16.93 -18.53 20.10
N PRO A 9 -16.70 -17.26 19.74
CA PRO A 9 -17.05 -16.76 18.42
C PRO A 9 -16.26 -17.59 17.41
N LEU A 10 -16.95 -18.15 16.41
CA LEU A 10 -16.29 -18.99 15.40
C LEU A 10 -15.30 -18.16 14.59
N ALA A 11 -14.31 -18.82 13.98
CA ALA A 11 -13.30 -18.13 13.18
C ALA A 11 -13.91 -17.26 12.06
N ASP A 12 -15.02 -17.71 11.45
CA ASP A 12 -15.79 -16.93 10.47
C ASP A 12 -16.40 -15.65 11.07
N GLU A 13 -16.93 -15.73 12.28
CA GLU A 13 -17.51 -14.56 12.96
C GLU A 13 -16.43 -13.53 13.32
N VAL A 14 -15.29 -14.01 13.82
CA VAL A 14 -14.13 -13.16 14.12
C VAL A 14 -13.56 -12.53 12.84
N SER A 15 -13.50 -13.29 11.73
CA SER A 15 -13.10 -12.79 10.42
C SER A 15 -14.00 -11.66 9.93
N SER A 16 -15.31 -11.87 10.01
CA SER A 16 -16.32 -10.89 9.58
C SER A 16 -16.30 -9.63 10.45
N ALA A 17 -16.14 -9.79 11.78
CA ALA A 17 -16.00 -8.67 12.70
C ALA A 17 -14.72 -7.86 12.44
N LEU A 18 -13.60 -8.53 12.17
CA LEU A 18 -12.34 -7.88 11.81
C LEU A 18 -12.44 -7.14 10.48
N ALA A 19 -13.07 -7.74 9.46
CA ALA A 19 -13.30 -7.10 8.17
C ALA A 19 -14.20 -5.85 8.30
N ALA A 20 -15.27 -5.93 9.10
CA ALA A 20 -16.15 -4.79 9.37
C ALA A 20 -15.41 -3.67 10.12
N LYS A 21 -14.57 -4.01 11.10
CA LYS A 21 -13.75 -3.04 11.84
C LYS A 21 -12.73 -2.35 10.93
N LEU A 22 -12.10 -3.10 10.03
CA LEU A 22 -11.20 -2.57 9.00
C LEU A 22 -11.92 -1.59 8.07
N ALA A 23 -13.11 -1.96 7.59
CA ALA A 23 -13.91 -1.08 6.73
C ALA A 23 -14.31 0.22 7.44
N ALA A 24 -14.74 0.14 8.71
CA ALA A 24 -15.07 1.30 9.53
C ALA A 24 -13.86 2.21 9.80
N ALA A 25 -12.65 1.64 9.83
CA ALA A 25 -11.39 2.35 9.99
C ALA A 25 -10.82 2.92 8.67
N GLY A 26 -11.50 2.72 7.53
CA GLY A 26 -11.02 3.11 6.20
C GLY A 26 -9.93 2.21 5.62
N LEU A 27 -9.73 1.02 6.20
CA LEU A 27 -8.67 0.06 5.88
C LEU A 27 -9.17 -1.07 4.98
N SER A 28 -10.14 -0.80 4.11
CA SER A 28 -10.77 -1.79 3.21
C SER A 28 -9.81 -2.37 2.17
N ASN A 29 -8.63 -1.77 2.03
CA ASN A 29 -7.54 -2.23 1.17
C ASN A 29 -6.72 -3.37 1.79
N LEU A 30 -6.95 -3.70 3.08
CA LEU A 30 -6.29 -4.80 3.75
C LEU A 30 -7.06 -6.10 3.56
N GLN A 31 -6.32 -7.18 3.33
CA GLN A 31 -6.88 -8.51 3.14
C GLN A 31 -6.74 -9.32 4.43
N VAL A 32 -7.85 -9.91 4.88
CA VAL A 32 -7.89 -10.77 6.06
C VAL A 32 -7.88 -12.24 5.62
N LYS A 33 -7.00 -13.04 6.20
CA LYS A 33 -6.97 -14.50 6.08
C LYS A 33 -7.12 -15.13 7.46
N ALA A 34 -8.02 -16.09 7.56
CA ALA A 34 -8.24 -16.86 8.78
C ALA A 34 -7.73 -18.30 8.58
N ASP A 35 -6.82 -18.72 9.44
CA ASP A 35 -6.24 -20.06 9.50
C ASP A 35 -6.47 -20.63 10.90
N GLY A 36 -7.66 -21.19 11.11
CA GLY A 36 -8.08 -21.75 12.40
C GLY A 36 -8.14 -20.70 13.50
N THR A 37 -7.16 -20.70 14.40
CA THR A 37 -7.04 -19.73 15.50
C THR A 37 -6.13 -18.54 15.17
N ARG A 38 -5.58 -18.47 13.95
CA ARG A 38 -4.72 -17.36 13.52
C ARG A 38 -5.40 -16.53 12.47
N PHE A 39 -5.30 -15.23 12.61
CA PHE A 39 -5.74 -14.26 11.62
C PHE A 39 -4.52 -13.53 11.08
N ALA A 40 -4.32 -13.57 9.77
CA ALA A 40 -3.29 -12.79 9.10
C ALA A 40 -3.95 -11.64 8.35
N VAL A 41 -3.48 -10.42 8.59
CA VAL A 41 -3.89 -9.25 7.80
C VAL A 41 -2.70 -8.78 6.99
N SER A 42 -2.87 -8.74 5.67
CA SER A 42 -1.85 -8.33 4.71
C SER A 42 -2.37 -7.22 3.84
N GLY A 43 -1.54 -6.22 3.57
CA GLY A 43 -1.90 -5.11 2.71
C GLY A 43 -0.93 -3.96 2.88
N ALA A 44 -1.22 -2.88 2.17
CA ALA A 44 -0.44 -1.66 2.17
C ALA A 44 -1.06 -0.67 3.17
N LEU A 45 -0.30 -0.17 4.13
CA LEU A 45 -0.74 0.90 5.03
C LEU A 45 -0.01 2.20 4.73
N ASP A 46 -0.77 3.26 4.51
CA ASP A 46 -0.27 4.64 4.54
C ASP A 46 0.00 5.10 5.98
N GLU A 47 0.77 6.17 6.14
CA GLU A 47 1.18 6.69 7.45
C GLU A 47 -0.04 7.11 8.31
N ASP A 48 -1.05 7.73 7.69
CA ASP A 48 -2.33 8.07 8.33
C ASP A 48 -3.13 6.82 8.75
N ALA A 49 -3.05 5.76 7.93
CA ALA A 49 -3.74 4.49 8.16
C ALA A 49 -3.09 3.66 9.28
N ARG A 50 -1.84 3.95 9.63
CA ARG A 50 -1.08 3.22 10.66
C ARG A 50 -1.63 3.41 12.07
N LYS A 51 -2.12 4.60 12.40
CA LYS A 51 -2.83 4.85 13.67
C LYS A 51 -4.12 4.03 13.76
N SER A 52 -4.93 4.08 12.69
CA SER A 52 -6.17 3.31 12.60
C SER A 52 -5.92 1.81 12.71
N TRP A 53 -4.88 1.30 12.04
CA TRP A 53 -4.50 -0.12 12.13
C TRP A 53 -4.07 -0.52 13.55
N SER A 54 -3.29 0.32 14.24
CA SER A 54 -2.91 0.08 15.64
C SER A 54 -4.13 -0.01 16.58
N ASP A 55 -5.17 0.81 16.35
CA ASP A 55 -6.42 0.73 17.11
C ASP A 55 -7.15 -0.59 16.86
N VAL A 56 -7.24 -1.02 15.59
CA VAL A 56 -7.83 -2.30 15.20
C VAL A 56 -7.09 -3.48 15.83
N GLN A 57 -5.76 -3.46 15.83
CA GLN A 57 -4.95 -4.50 16.48
C GLN A 57 -5.20 -4.57 17.98
N THR A 58 -5.22 -3.42 18.66
CA THR A 58 -5.46 -3.34 20.10
C THR A 58 -6.85 -3.82 20.48
N TRP A 59 -7.86 -3.44 19.67
CA TRP A 59 -9.22 -3.93 19.82
C TRP A 59 -9.30 -5.45 19.64
N PHE A 60 -8.65 -5.99 18.60
CA PHE A 60 -8.66 -7.43 18.34
C PHE A 60 -7.99 -8.21 19.46
N ASP A 61 -6.81 -7.79 19.92
CA ASP A 61 -6.09 -8.43 21.02
C ASP A 61 -6.92 -8.41 22.32
N ARG A 62 -7.58 -7.28 22.61
CA ARG A 62 -8.46 -7.17 23.78
C ARG A 62 -9.72 -8.05 23.67
N SER A 63 -10.32 -8.15 22.49
CA SER A 63 -11.58 -8.88 22.29
C SER A 63 -11.38 -10.37 22.07
N TYR A 64 -10.30 -10.76 21.41
CA TYR A 64 -10.09 -12.12 20.90
C TYR A 64 -8.69 -12.69 21.21
N GLY A 65 -7.74 -11.90 21.72
CA GLY A 65 -6.34 -12.28 21.97
C GLY A 65 -6.15 -13.46 22.94
N THR A 66 -7.17 -13.79 23.73
CA THR A 66 -7.16 -14.99 24.59
C THR A 66 -7.22 -16.30 23.80
N ASN A 67 -7.89 -16.29 22.63
CA ASN A 67 -8.19 -17.51 21.86
C ASN A 67 -7.67 -17.44 20.41
N TYR A 68 -7.38 -16.24 19.92
CA TYR A 68 -7.04 -15.96 18.53
C TYR A 68 -5.82 -15.05 18.45
N VAL A 69 -4.93 -15.34 17.51
CA VAL A 69 -3.70 -14.57 17.30
C VAL A 69 -3.82 -13.75 16.01
N LEU A 70 -3.62 -12.44 16.11
CA LEU A 70 -3.55 -11.55 14.95
C LEU A 70 -2.09 -11.36 14.51
N THR A 71 -1.76 -11.91 13.35
CA THR A 71 -0.50 -11.71 12.65
C THR A 71 -0.62 -10.53 11.71
N SER A 72 0.14 -9.48 12.01
CA SER A 72 0.25 -8.30 11.16
C SER A 72 1.29 -8.58 10.07
N MET A 73 0.82 -8.84 8.86
CA MET A 73 1.64 -8.91 7.64
C MET A 73 1.41 -7.66 6.76
N VAL A 74 0.88 -6.60 7.37
CA VAL A 74 0.84 -5.29 6.74
C VAL A 74 2.27 -4.79 6.71
N GLY A 75 2.82 -4.66 5.51
CA GLY A 75 3.99 -3.82 5.36
C GLY A 75 3.57 -2.38 5.63
N GLU A 76 4.52 -1.51 5.95
CA GLU A 76 4.41 -0.17 5.38
C GLU A 76 4.05 -0.38 3.90
N ALA A 77 2.97 0.25 3.42
CA ALA A 77 2.80 0.36 1.98
C ALA A 77 4.16 0.84 1.52
N ALA A 78 4.96 -0.02 0.87
CA ALA A 78 6.32 0.30 0.50
C ALA A 78 6.19 1.66 -0.11
N ALA A 79 6.71 2.68 0.61
CA ALA A 79 6.26 4.05 0.39
C ALA A 79 6.36 4.17 -1.10
N LYS A 80 5.25 4.44 -1.78
CA LYS A 80 5.38 4.96 -3.12
C LYS A 80 5.98 6.35 -2.84
N THR A 81 7.27 6.39 -2.48
CA THR A 81 8.30 7.20 -3.11
C THR A 81 8.02 7.04 -4.59
N SER A 82 6.94 7.73 -5.00
CA SER A 82 6.87 8.39 -6.26
C SER A 82 8.13 9.21 -6.21
N PRO A 83 9.18 8.80 -6.94
CA PRO A 83 10.43 9.49 -6.84
C PRO A 83 10.09 10.94 -7.19
N LYS A 84 10.50 11.88 -6.34
CA LYS A 84 10.26 13.30 -6.59
C LYS A 84 11.18 13.70 -7.72
N PHE A 85 10.79 13.36 -8.94
CA PHE A 85 11.45 13.86 -10.12
C PHE A 85 11.08 15.32 -10.23
N ASN A 86 12.05 16.20 -10.03
CA ASN A 86 11.85 17.62 -10.25
C ASN A 86 11.84 17.87 -11.76
N LEU A 87 10.72 17.53 -12.41
CA LEU A 87 10.47 17.78 -13.82
C LEU A 87 9.54 18.98 -13.94
N GLN A 88 9.92 19.94 -14.80
CA GLN A 88 9.10 21.11 -15.08
C GLN A 88 8.00 20.81 -16.09
N ALA A 89 8.31 20.00 -17.10
CA ALA A 89 7.39 19.69 -18.20
C ALA A 89 7.77 18.38 -18.88
N ILE A 90 6.80 17.78 -19.58
CA ILE A 90 7.04 16.65 -20.48
C ILE A 90 6.42 16.94 -21.84
N TRP A 91 7.20 16.69 -22.88
CA TRP A 91 6.78 16.79 -24.25
C TRP A 91 6.57 15.41 -24.84
N PHE A 92 5.37 15.12 -25.31
CA PHE A 92 4.98 13.83 -25.91
C PHE A 92 4.91 13.87 -27.44
N GLY A 93 5.53 14.85 -28.09
CA GLY A 93 5.55 14.96 -29.55
C GLY A 93 6.39 13.90 -30.26
N GLU A 94 6.69 14.11 -31.53
CA GLU A 94 7.41 13.16 -32.40
C GLU A 94 8.76 12.71 -31.85
N THR A 95 9.45 13.59 -31.12
CA THR A 95 10.60 13.23 -30.28
C THR A 95 10.25 13.56 -28.84
N PRO A 96 9.85 12.57 -28.02
CA PRO A 96 9.41 12.84 -26.67
C PRO A 96 10.62 13.09 -25.73
N TYR A 97 10.48 14.08 -24.86
CA TYR A 97 11.51 14.47 -23.88
C TYR A 97 10.87 15.08 -22.62
N ALA A 98 11.57 14.99 -21.49
CA ALA A 98 11.22 15.70 -20.27
C ALA A 98 12.13 16.93 -20.09
N ILE A 99 11.66 17.94 -19.35
CA ILE A 99 12.44 19.11 -18.95
C ILE A 99 12.72 18.98 -17.45
N GLY A 100 14.00 18.88 -17.08
CA GLY A 100 14.44 18.86 -15.68
C GLY A 100 14.26 20.21 -14.99
N ALA A 101 14.41 20.24 -13.66
CA ALA A 101 14.33 21.47 -12.87
C ALA A 101 15.41 22.50 -13.22
N ASP A 102 16.53 22.04 -13.75
CA ASP A 102 17.62 22.84 -14.29
C ASP A 102 17.33 23.35 -15.72
N GLY A 103 16.19 22.97 -16.31
CA GLY A 103 15.82 23.28 -17.69
C GLY A 103 16.46 22.37 -18.73
N ALA A 104 17.19 21.33 -18.32
CA ALA A 104 17.80 20.39 -19.26
C ALA A 104 16.75 19.52 -19.94
N ARG A 105 16.97 19.23 -21.23
CA ARG A 105 16.14 18.30 -22.00
C ARG A 105 16.63 16.87 -21.78
N LEU A 106 15.77 16.06 -21.21
CA LEU A 106 16.02 14.68 -20.80
C LEU A 106 15.30 13.75 -21.77
N TYR A 107 16.09 13.03 -22.57
CA TYR A 107 15.58 12.05 -23.53
C TYR A 107 15.57 10.64 -22.93
N LYS A 108 15.03 9.68 -23.67
CA LYS A 108 15.17 8.26 -23.33
C LYS A 108 16.64 7.91 -23.08
N GLY A 109 16.91 7.27 -21.94
CA GLY A 109 18.25 6.93 -21.46
C GLY A 109 18.91 8.03 -20.61
N ALA A 110 18.32 9.21 -20.50
CA ALA A 110 18.85 10.26 -19.62
C ALA A 110 18.77 9.84 -18.16
N ALA A 111 19.82 10.15 -17.41
CA ALA A 111 19.85 9.99 -15.96
C ALA A 111 18.97 11.06 -15.28
N LEU A 112 18.29 10.64 -14.24
CA LEU A 112 17.49 11.43 -13.33
C LEU A 112 18.15 11.40 -11.94
N GLU A 113 17.56 12.12 -10.99
CA GLU A 113 17.98 12.13 -9.59
C GLU A 113 17.90 10.72 -8.97
N ASP A 114 18.66 10.48 -7.89
CA ASP A 114 18.71 9.21 -7.15
C ASP A 114 19.11 7.96 -7.97
N GLY A 115 19.71 8.15 -9.15
CA GLY A 115 20.15 7.06 -10.03
C GLY A 115 19.01 6.44 -10.85
N TRP A 116 17.88 7.13 -10.92
CA TRP A 116 16.83 6.82 -11.88
C TRP A 116 17.27 7.19 -13.30
N TYR A 117 16.65 6.57 -14.30
CA TYR A 117 16.87 6.93 -15.70
C TYR A 117 15.59 6.76 -16.49
N ILE A 118 15.42 7.57 -17.55
CA ILE A 118 14.25 7.49 -18.43
C ILE A 118 14.35 6.20 -19.24
N LYS A 119 13.43 5.26 -18.99
CA LYS A 119 13.29 4.06 -19.83
C LYS A 119 12.47 4.35 -21.07
N ASP A 120 11.39 5.11 -20.92
CA ASP A 120 10.50 5.40 -22.03
C ASP A 120 9.57 6.59 -21.77
N ILE A 121 9.16 7.28 -22.83
CA ILE A 121 8.21 8.39 -22.77
C ILE A 121 7.21 8.18 -23.90
N ARG A 122 6.00 7.75 -23.56
CA ARG A 122 4.93 7.46 -24.53
C ARG A 122 3.56 7.49 -23.86
N ASP A 123 2.51 7.68 -24.66
CA ASP A 123 1.12 7.53 -24.19
C ASP A 123 0.80 8.36 -22.94
N GLY A 124 1.27 9.62 -22.87
CA GLY A 124 1.07 10.48 -21.70
C GLY A 124 1.77 10.00 -20.42
N SER A 125 2.67 9.03 -20.55
CA SER A 125 3.33 8.36 -19.43
C SER A 125 4.86 8.43 -19.57
N LEU A 126 5.54 8.68 -18.46
CA LEU A 126 6.99 8.60 -18.33
C LEU A 126 7.34 7.35 -17.53
N LYS A 127 8.04 6.40 -18.17
CA LYS A 127 8.61 5.23 -17.51
C LYS A 127 10.05 5.50 -17.12
N VAL A 128 10.36 5.23 -15.87
CA VAL A 128 11.70 5.38 -15.31
C VAL A 128 12.11 4.06 -14.66
N GLY A 129 13.41 3.78 -14.68
CA GLY A 129 14.00 2.61 -14.02
C GLY A 129 15.11 3.01 -13.09
N ARG A 130 15.35 2.20 -12.06
CA ARG A 130 16.49 2.30 -11.16
C ARG A 130 16.83 0.90 -10.69
N GLN A 131 18.01 0.38 -11.05
CA GLN A 131 18.45 -0.97 -10.70
C GLN A 131 17.37 -2.05 -10.99
N SER A 132 16.57 -2.43 -9.99
CA SER A 132 15.46 -3.41 -10.09
C SER A 132 14.07 -2.80 -9.89
N GLU A 133 13.97 -1.49 -9.66
CA GLU A 133 12.73 -0.74 -9.52
C GLU A 133 12.33 -0.10 -10.86
N GLU A 134 11.05 -0.18 -11.19
CA GLU A 134 10.44 0.52 -12.31
C GLU A 134 9.28 1.35 -11.80
N PHE A 135 9.22 2.62 -12.21
CA PHE A 135 8.15 3.52 -11.86
C PHE A 135 7.56 4.15 -13.13
N VAL A 136 6.25 4.37 -13.12
CA VAL A 136 5.54 4.99 -14.24
C VAL A 136 4.79 6.20 -13.72
N LEU A 137 5.20 7.39 -14.18
CA LEU A 137 4.44 8.61 -13.97
C LEU A 137 3.43 8.75 -15.10
N ARG A 138 2.18 9.02 -14.73
CA ARG A 138 1.11 9.43 -15.65
C ARG A 138 0.78 10.88 -15.36
N PHE A 139 0.62 11.67 -16.41
CA PHE A 139 0.30 13.10 -16.36
C PHE A 139 -1.08 13.36 -16.95
#